data_AF-A0A7C4BP19-F1
#
_entry.id   AF-A0A7C4BP19-F1
#
_cell.length_a   1.000
_cell.length_b   1.000
_cell.length_c   1.000
_cell.angle_alpha   90.00
_cell.angle_beta   90.00
_cell.angle_gamma   90.00
#
_symmetry.space_group_name_H-M   'P 1'
#
loop_
_entity.id
_entity.type
_entity.pdbx_description
1 polymer ?
#
loop_
_entity_poly.entity_id
_entity_poly.type
_entity_poly.pdbx_seq_one_letter_code
_entity_poly.pdbx_strand_id
1 'polypeptide(L)' 'MYALPHAVAYGQGGQYLGYEGELRHFAQCIRTGETPRSSLYDGAASLAIAEAIWESVQTGKPVQPKSIGK' A
#
# COMPACT_ATOMS: atom_id res chain seq x y z
N MET A 1 -12.54 -2.01 9.56
CA MET A 1 -12.20 -3.18 10.39
C MET A 1 -10.75 -3.04 10.80
N TYR A 2 -10.51 -2.98 12.10
CA TYR A 2 -9.26 -2.55 12.74
C TYR A 2 -8.07 -3.44 12.34
N ALA A 3 -6.92 -2.83 12.05
CA ALA A 3 -5.65 -3.55 11.99
C ALA A 3 -5.43 -4.22 13.35
N LEU A 4 -5.41 -5.55 13.37
CA LEU A 4 -5.22 -6.34 14.59
C LEU A 4 -3.79 -6.11 15.08
N PRO A 5 -3.57 -5.39 16.21
CA PRO A 5 -2.23 -5.16 16.77
C PRO A 5 -1.50 -6.46 17.11
N HIS A 6 -2.27 -7.55 17.24
CA HIS A 6 -1.82 -8.86 17.66
C HIS A 6 -1.11 -9.65 16.54
N ALA A 7 -1.35 -9.33 15.26
CA ALA A 7 -0.72 -10.05 14.16
C ALA A 7 0.82 -9.86 14.19
N VAL A 8 1.28 -8.67 14.51
CA VAL A 8 2.73 -8.34 14.55
C VAL A 8 3.41 -8.95 15.78
N ALA A 9 2.69 -9.08 16.90
CA ALA A 9 3.27 -9.44 18.20
C ALA A 9 3.60 -10.93 18.38
N TYR A 10 2.96 -11.84 17.62
CA TYR A 10 3.07 -13.30 17.83
C TYR A 10 3.70 -14.07 16.67
N GLY A 11 4.46 -13.41 15.79
CA GLY A 11 5.09 -14.08 14.64
C GLY A 11 4.12 -14.54 13.55
N GLN A 12 2.82 -14.26 13.71
CA GLN A 12 1.77 -14.46 12.70
C GLN A 12 1.70 -13.30 11.69
N GLY A 13 2.55 -12.28 11.87
CA GLY A 13 2.63 -11.12 11.02
C GLY A 13 2.81 -11.53 9.57
N GLY A 14 3.74 -12.45 9.29
CA GLY A 14 4.01 -12.93 7.92
C GLY A 14 2.80 -13.52 7.19
N GLN A 15 1.89 -14.18 7.92
CA GLN A 15 0.71 -14.82 7.30
C GLN A 15 -0.37 -13.82 6.87
N TYR A 16 -0.39 -12.63 7.45
CA TYR A 16 -1.42 -11.60 7.23
C TYR A 16 -0.87 -10.24 6.76
N LEU A 17 0.42 -10.01 6.94
CA LEU A 17 1.18 -8.77 6.71
C LEU A 17 2.52 -9.12 6.04
N GLY A 18 2.92 -8.34 5.05
CA GLY A 18 4.12 -8.63 4.24
C GLY A 18 3.85 -9.60 3.09
N TYR A 19 4.91 -9.98 2.37
CA TYR A 19 4.80 -10.60 1.06
C TYR A 19 3.98 -11.90 1.02
N GLU A 20 4.10 -12.80 2.01
CA GLU A 20 3.32 -14.05 1.99
C GLU A 20 1.81 -13.77 2.12
N GLY A 21 1.41 -12.97 3.10
CA GLY A 21 0.00 -12.60 3.30
C GLY A 21 -0.60 -11.83 2.12
N GLU A 22 0.18 -10.93 1.50
CA GLU A 22 -0.25 -10.17 0.32
C GLU A 22 -0.47 -11.07 -0.89
N LEU A 23 0.46 -12.00 -1.18
CA LEU A 23 0.33 -12.94 -2.29
C LEU A 23 -0.82 -13.93 -2.08
N ARG A 24 -1.01 -14.40 -0.84
CA ARG A 24 -2.14 -15.27 -0.48
C ARG A 24 -3.48 -14.54 -0.66
N HIS A 25 -3.57 -13.29 -0.20
CA HIS A 25 -4.75 -12.44 -0.39
C HIS A 25 -5.05 -12.22 -1.88
N PHE A 26 -4.03 -11.90 -2.67
CA PHE A 26 -4.18 -11.69 -4.11
C PHE A 26 -4.68 -12.95 -4.83
N ALA A 27 -4.10 -14.12 -4.54
CA ALA A 27 -4.55 -15.39 -5.11
C ALA A 27 -6.00 -15.73 -4.72
N GLN A 28 -6.41 -15.42 -3.48
CA GLN A 28 -7.81 -15.57 -3.07
C GLN A 28 -8.74 -14.69 -3.91
N CYS A 29 -8.44 -13.40 -4.05
CA CYS A 29 -9.22 -12.46 -4.86
C CYS A 29 -9.39 -12.91 -6.31
N ILE A 30 -8.34 -13.46 -6.93
CA ILE A 30 -8.42 -14.03 -8.29
C ILE A 30 -9.46 -15.17 -8.33
N ARG A 31 -9.44 -16.06 -7.34
CA ARG A 31 -10.31 -17.23 -7.30
C ARG A 31 -11.77 -16.91 -6.99
N THR A 32 -12.01 -15.92 -6.12
CA THR A 32 -13.36 -15.59 -5.63
C THR A 32 -14.02 -14.45 -6.41
N GLY A 33 -13.24 -13.65 -7.14
CA GLY A 33 -13.70 -12.40 -7.73
C GLY A 33 -13.85 -11.27 -6.72
N GLU A 34 -13.41 -11.46 -5.47
CA GLU A 34 -13.42 -10.40 -4.46
C GLU A 34 -12.42 -9.28 -4.83
N THR A 35 -12.79 -8.03 -4.56
CA THR A 35 -11.91 -6.88 -4.80
C THR A 35 -10.69 -6.91 -3.88
N PRO A 36 -9.45 -6.81 -4.41
CA PRO A 36 -8.25 -6.69 -3.58
C PRO A 36 -8.28 -5.48 -2.66
N ARG A 37 -7.62 -5.58 -1.50
CA ARG A 37 -7.51 -4.48 -0.53
C ARG A 37 -6.74 -3.28 -1.09
N SER A 38 -5.70 -3.56 -1.88
CA SER A 38 -4.90 -2.55 -2.58
C SER A 38 -5.20 -2.61 -4.07
N SER A 39 -5.51 -1.45 -4.64
CA SER A 39 -5.76 -1.23 -6.06
C SER A 39 -4.55 -0.59 -6.74
N LEU A 40 -4.58 -0.53 -8.08
CA LEU A 40 -3.59 0.22 -8.85
C LEU A 40 -3.56 1.71 -8.49
N TYR A 41 -4.71 2.28 -8.08
CA TYR A 41 -4.81 3.70 -7.72
C TYR A 41 -4.12 4.01 -6.39
N ASP A 42 -4.07 3.06 -5.46
CA ASP A 42 -3.30 3.21 -4.21
C ASP A 42 -1.80 3.29 -4.51
N GLY A 43 -1.34 2.50 -5.49
CA GLY A 43 0.03 2.57 -6.01
C GLY A 43 0.35 3.90 -6.69
N ALA A 44 -0.56 4.39 -7.53
CA ALA A 44 -0.41 5.70 -8.18
C ALA A 44 -0.34 6.86 -7.16
N ALA A 45 -1.20 6.84 -6.13
CA ALA A 45 -1.19 7.83 -5.05
C ALA A 45 0.13 7.79 -4.26
N SER A 46 0.63 6.59 -3.97
CA SER A 46 1.92 6.40 -3.31
C SER A 46 3.08 6.94 -4.15
N LEU A 47 3.03 6.74 -5.47
CA LEU A 47 4.03 7.26 -6.40
C LEU A 47 4.04 8.79 -6.45
N ALA A 48 2.88 9.46 -6.48
CA ALA A 48 2.81 10.92 -6.45
C ALA A 48 3.45 11.52 -5.19
N ILE A 49 3.34 10.83 -4.05
CA ILE A 49 4.02 11.25 -2.82
C ILE A 49 5.53 11.08 -2.98
N ALA A 50 5.99 9.95 -3.49
CA ALA A 50 7.41 9.70 -3.71
C ALA A 50 8.04 10.73 -4.67
N GLU A 51 7.33 11.10 -5.74
CA GLU A 51 7.77 12.16 -6.66
C GLU A 51 7.89 13.52 -5.98
N ALA A 52 6.92 13.91 -5.14
CA ALA A 52 6.98 15.17 -4.40
C ALA A 52 8.12 15.19 -3.37
N ILE A 53 8.39 14.06 -2.70
CA ILE A 53 9.56 13.92 -1.83
C ILE A 53 10.84 14.13 -2.63
N TRP A 54 10.96 13.47 -3.79
CA TRP A 54 12.12 13.60 -4.65
C TRP A 54 12.34 15.05 -5.11
N GLU A 55 11.28 15.72 -5.56
CA GLU A 55 11.34 17.13 -5.96
C GLU A 55 11.72 18.05 -4.79
N SER A 56 11.20 17.77 -3.59
CA SER A 56 11.53 18.52 -2.38
C SER A 56 13.01 18.42 -2.03
N VAL A 57 13.60 17.22 -2.13
CA VAL A 57 15.05 16.99 -1.92
C VAL A 57 15.88 17.80 -2.92
N GLN A 58 15.49 17.80 -4.19
CA GLN A 58 16.23 18.49 -5.25
C GLN A 58 16.15 20.02 -5.14
N THR A 59 15.04 20.56 -4.63
CA THR A 59 14.77 22.01 -4.62
C THR A 59 14.97 22.66 -3.26
N GLY A 60 15.03 21.87 -2.18
CA GLY A 60 15.06 22.36 -0.79
C GLY A 60 13.75 23.02 -0.33
N LYS A 61 12.63 22.81 -1.04
CA LYS A 61 11.34 23.43 -0.76
C LYS A 61 10.26 22.38 -0.49
N PRO A 62 9.22 22.67 0.30
CA PRO A 62 8.05 21.80 0.40
C PRO A 62 7.32 21.71 -0.94
N VAL A 63 6.95 20.49 -1.35
CA VAL A 63 6.22 20.21 -2.60
C VAL A 63 4.94 19.44 -2.27
N GLN A 64 3.81 19.85 -2.86
CA GLN A 64 2.56 19.08 -2.74
C GLN A 64 2.55 17.89 -3.71
N PRO A 65 2.16 16.69 -3.26
CA PRO A 65 1.90 15.56 -4.14
C PRO A 65 0.85 15.91 -5.20
N LYS A 66 1.09 15.47 -6.44
CA LYS A 66 0.13 15.64 -7.53
C LYS A 66 -1.16 14.89 -7.22
N SER A 67 -2.29 15.50 -7.55
CA SER A 67 -3.58 14.80 -7.50
C SER A 67 -3.62 13.72 -8.58
N ILE A 68 -3.89 12.49 -8.18
CA ILE A 68 -4.24 11.41 -9.10
C ILE A 68 -5.76 11.47 -9.26
N GLY A 69 -6.24 11.88 -10.44
CA GLY A 69 -7.67 11.84 -10.76
C GLY A 69 -8.20 10.40 -10.68
N LYS A 70 -9.45 10.23 -10.24
CA LYS A 70 -10.13 8.94 -10.14
C LYS A 70 -11.04 8.72 -11.35
#